data_AF-B7FKI1-F1
#
_entry.id   AF-B7FKI1-F1
#
_cell.length_a   1.000
_cell.length_b   1.000
_cell.length_c   1.000
_cell.angle_alpha   90.00
_cell.angle_beta   90.00
_cell.angle_gamma   90.00
#
_symmetry.space_group_name_H-M   'P 1'
#
loop_
_entity.id
_entity.type
_entity.pdbx_description
1 polymer ?
#
loop_
_entity_poly.entity_id
_entity_poly.type
_entity_poly.pdbx_seq_one_letter_code
_entity_poly.pdbx_strand_id
1 'polypeptide(L)'
;MDDVRSTSAWVASHSSHVVVDSSGIEKVVSTIDSIPKVEWDFEGIHYFDNGPLTVQYLFVLDALNFCFWPDKDLNYDNLASGLKAALQNDKSAFDADRLQKYTGPQLRELLNWPRPLPLEDERVRLLHEVGIELERNFDGKASNLVEQSGKSAMNLVALVARHFPGFRDHSVYKGRQVFLYKRAQIFAADLWGAFGGQGCGEFKDISSLTIMADYIVPAVLQQLGILKFSPTLASTIEA
;
A
#
# COMPACT_ATOMS: atom_id res chain seq x y z
N MET A 1 -7.22 -2.63 -14.77
CA MET A 1 -5.83 -2.85 -14.30
C MET A 1 -4.96 -3.46 -15.42
N ASP A 2 -5.33 -3.27 -16.69
CA ASP A 2 -4.81 -4.10 -17.78
C ASP A 2 -3.33 -3.84 -18.04
N ASP A 3 -2.87 -2.60 -17.84
CA ASP A 3 -1.46 -2.25 -17.91
C ASP A 3 -0.63 -3.00 -16.87
N VAL A 4 -1.08 -3.04 -15.60
CA VAL A 4 -0.39 -3.77 -14.54
C VAL A 4 -0.38 -5.27 -14.83
N ARG A 5 -1.52 -5.85 -15.22
CA ARG A 5 -1.61 -7.29 -15.53
C ARG A 5 -0.74 -7.68 -16.72
N SER A 6 -0.87 -6.95 -17.83
CA SER A 6 -0.15 -7.26 -19.07
C SER A 6 1.35 -7.05 -18.93
N THR A 7 1.80 -6.00 -18.24
CA THR A 7 3.23 -5.75 -18.03
C THR A 7 3.81 -6.71 -17.00
N SER A 8 3.09 -7.07 -15.94
CA SER A 8 3.52 -8.09 -14.98
C SER A 8 3.63 -9.49 -15.62
N ALA A 9 2.66 -9.88 -16.46
CA ALA A 9 2.73 -11.15 -17.21
C ALA A 9 3.92 -11.17 -18.18
N TRP A 10 4.22 -10.04 -18.81
CA TRP A 10 5.40 -9.91 -19.64
C TRP A 10 6.70 -10.03 -18.83
N VAL A 11 6.80 -9.38 -17.67
CA VAL A 11 7.94 -9.53 -16.75
C VAL A 11 8.11 -10.99 -16.33
N ALA A 12 7.03 -11.67 -15.94
CA ALA A 12 7.07 -13.06 -15.53
C ALA A 12 7.58 -13.99 -16.64
N SER A 13 7.16 -13.78 -17.89
CA SER A 13 7.62 -14.58 -19.04
C SER A 13 9.04 -14.27 -19.52
N HIS A 14 9.60 -13.12 -19.11
CA HIS A 14 10.95 -12.68 -19.50
C HIS A 14 11.94 -12.65 -18.33
N SER A 15 11.52 -13.14 -17.16
CA SER A 15 12.34 -13.19 -15.95
C SER A 15 13.50 -14.18 -16.13
N SER A 16 14.70 -13.75 -15.77
CA SER A 16 15.91 -14.58 -15.84
C SER A 16 16.28 -15.22 -14.49
N HIS A 17 15.80 -14.67 -13.39
CA HIS A 17 16.24 -15.04 -12.04
C HIS A 17 15.15 -15.68 -11.18
N VAL A 18 13.88 -15.54 -11.57
CA VAL A 18 12.73 -16.08 -10.84
C VAL A 18 11.85 -16.83 -11.83
N VAL A 19 11.56 -18.09 -11.53
CA VAL A 19 10.68 -18.94 -12.35
C VAL A 19 9.56 -19.48 -11.46
N VAL A 20 8.35 -19.57 -12.01
CA VAL A 20 7.21 -20.21 -11.36
C VAL A 20 7.23 -21.70 -11.66
N ASP A 21 7.34 -22.53 -10.62
CA ASP A 21 7.30 -23.99 -10.72
C ASP A 21 5.85 -24.48 -10.55
N SER A 22 5.26 -24.97 -11.64
CA SER A 22 3.88 -25.46 -11.66
C SER A 22 3.68 -26.67 -10.74
N SER A 23 4.69 -27.52 -10.57
CA SER A 23 4.62 -28.66 -9.65
C SER A 23 4.57 -28.21 -8.18
N GLY A 24 5.23 -27.10 -7.86
CA GLY A 24 5.14 -26.45 -6.55
C GLY A 24 3.73 -25.95 -6.26
N ILE A 25 3.04 -25.39 -7.28
CA ILE A 25 1.65 -24.95 -7.15
C ILE A 25 0.74 -26.14 -6.87
N GLU A 26 0.81 -27.22 -7.67
CA GLU A 26 0.00 -28.42 -7.48
C GLU A 26 0.17 -29.03 -6.08
N LYS A 27 1.42 -29.11 -5.61
CA LYS A 27 1.74 -29.61 -4.27
C LYS A 27 1.07 -28.76 -3.19
N VAL A 28 1.19 -27.44 -3.26
CA VAL A 28 0.58 -26.54 -2.27
C VAL A 28 -0.94 -26.63 -2.31
N VAL A 29 -1.54 -26.58 -3.50
CA VAL A 29 -3.00 -26.69 -3.67
C VAL A 29 -3.53 -27.99 -3.08
N SER A 30 -2.80 -29.11 -3.23
CA SER A 30 -3.20 -30.40 -2.64
C SER A 30 -3.19 -30.44 -1.10
N THR A 31 -2.55 -29.45 -0.45
CA THR A 31 -2.44 -29.35 1.01
C THR A 31 -3.34 -28.27 1.62
N ILE A 32 -4.00 -27.45 0.80
CA ILE A 32 -4.91 -26.40 1.28
C ILE A 32 -6.29 -27.01 1.46
N ASP A 33 -6.71 -27.21 2.71
CA ASP A 33 -8.05 -27.72 3.02
C ASP A 33 -9.13 -26.62 2.91
N SER A 34 -8.85 -25.43 3.46
CA SER A 34 -9.75 -24.29 3.41
C SER A 34 -8.97 -22.98 3.38
N ILE A 35 -9.52 -21.97 2.70
CA ILE A 35 -8.97 -20.62 2.68
C ILE A 35 -9.72 -19.82 3.75
N PRO A 36 -9.06 -19.36 4.82
CA PRO A 36 -9.73 -18.57 5.85
C PRO A 36 -10.24 -17.26 5.27
N LYS A 37 -11.41 -16.82 5.73
CA LYS A 37 -11.87 -15.46 5.44
C LYS A 37 -11.02 -14.50 6.25
N VAL A 38 -10.33 -13.60 5.57
CA VAL A 38 -9.61 -12.49 6.22
C VAL A 38 -10.58 -11.32 6.31
N GLU A 39 -10.75 -10.78 7.52
CA GLU A 39 -11.52 -9.56 7.75
C GLU A 39 -10.56 -8.40 8.01
N TRP A 40 -10.97 -7.20 7.63
CA TRP A 40 -10.20 -5.99 7.90
C TRP A 40 -10.18 -5.74 9.40
N ASP A 41 -8.98 -5.68 10.01
CA ASP A 41 -8.85 -5.50 11.46
C ASP A 41 -8.96 -4.03 11.86
N PHE A 42 -10.19 -3.58 12.09
CA PHE A 42 -10.47 -2.26 12.66
C PHE A 42 -10.12 -2.14 14.13
N GLU A 43 -10.28 -3.24 14.88
CA GLU A 43 -10.37 -3.18 16.34
C GLU A 43 -8.99 -3.12 16.98
N GLY A 44 -7.95 -3.65 16.33
CA GLY A 44 -6.57 -3.59 16.80
C GLY A 44 -5.93 -2.22 16.62
N ILE A 45 -5.53 -1.91 15.38
CA ILE A 45 -4.50 -0.89 15.11
C ILE A 45 -4.94 0.27 14.20
N HIS A 46 -6.05 0.12 13.47
CA HIS A 46 -6.51 1.13 12.51
C HIS A 46 -7.48 2.15 13.13
N TYR A 47 -7.46 3.39 12.64
CA TYR A 47 -8.47 4.40 12.96
C TYR A 47 -9.74 4.13 12.15
N PHE A 48 -10.90 4.22 12.80
CA PHE A 48 -12.19 4.11 12.13
C PHE A 48 -13.26 4.96 12.81
N ASP A 49 -13.94 5.79 12.03
CA ASP A 49 -15.07 6.63 12.45
C ASP A 49 -16.27 6.53 11.49
N ASN A 50 -16.23 5.60 10.53
CA ASN A 50 -17.22 5.45 9.47
C ASN A 50 -17.47 6.75 8.68
N GLY A 51 -16.46 7.63 8.59
CA GLY A 51 -16.58 8.96 8.01
C GLY A 51 -15.31 9.42 7.28
N PRO A 52 -15.26 10.71 6.91
CA PRO A 52 -14.18 11.28 6.11
C PRO A 52 -12.79 11.17 6.76
N LEU A 53 -12.68 11.16 8.10
CA LEU A 53 -11.37 11.05 8.74
C LEU A 53 -10.78 9.63 8.61
N THR A 54 -11.61 8.59 8.52
CA THR A 54 -11.13 7.25 8.14
C THR A 54 -10.48 7.27 6.75
N VAL A 55 -11.10 7.96 5.79
CA VAL A 55 -10.54 8.09 4.43
C VAL A 55 -9.21 8.85 4.46
N GLN A 56 -9.14 9.96 5.22
CA GLN A 56 -7.92 10.75 5.39
C GLN A 56 -6.80 9.93 6.07
N TYR A 57 -7.14 9.17 7.12
CA TYR A 57 -6.24 8.26 7.81
C TYR A 57 -5.64 7.22 6.87
N LEU A 58 -6.47 6.49 6.13
CA LEU A 58 -6.03 5.44 5.22
C LEU A 58 -5.10 6.01 4.14
N PHE A 59 -5.43 7.17 3.59
CA PHE A 59 -4.60 7.78 2.56
C PHE A 59 -3.20 8.18 3.09
N VAL A 60 -3.13 8.71 4.31
CA VAL A 60 -1.84 9.03 4.96
C VAL A 60 -1.09 7.75 5.34
N LEU A 61 -1.78 6.74 5.88
CA LEU A 61 -1.21 5.44 6.20
C LEU A 61 -0.56 4.82 4.97
N ASP A 62 -1.26 4.79 3.83
CA ASP A 62 -0.76 4.18 2.59
C ASP A 62 0.36 4.98 1.94
N ALA A 63 0.36 6.31 2.10
CA ALA A 63 1.51 7.11 1.69
C ALA A 63 2.78 6.70 2.46
N LEU A 64 2.62 6.37 3.74
CA LEU A 64 3.71 6.00 4.63
C LEU A 64 4.02 4.48 4.64
N ASN A 65 3.12 3.61 4.19
CA ASN A 65 3.31 2.17 4.27
C ASN A 65 4.21 1.62 3.15
N PHE A 66 5.52 1.85 3.29
CA PHE A 66 6.55 1.33 2.40
C PHE A 66 7.84 1.05 3.15
N CYS A 67 8.77 0.40 2.44
CA CYS A 67 10.08 -0.09 2.87
C CYS A 67 10.06 -1.45 3.59
N PHE A 68 11.23 -2.09 3.59
CA PHE A 68 11.54 -3.13 4.57
C PHE A 68 11.62 -2.49 5.95
N TRP A 69 11.24 -3.19 7.01
CA TRP A 69 11.32 -2.71 8.39
C TRP A 69 12.61 -3.22 9.05
N PRO A 70 13.76 -2.50 8.94
CA PRO A 70 15.05 -2.98 9.45
C PRO A 70 15.18 -2.88 10.97
N ASP A 71 14.31 -2.10 11.62
CA ASP A 71 14.29 -1.97 13.06
C ASP A 71 13.38 -3.06 13.64
N LYS A 72 13.96 -3.96 14.43
CA LYS A 72 13.27 -5.10 15.04
C LYS A 72 12.07 -4.73 15.92
N ASP A 73 12.05 -3.50 16.46
CA ASP A 73 10.97 -3.05 17.34
C ASP A 73 9.91 -2.25 16.56
N LEU A 74 10.20 -1.83 15.31
CA LEU A 74 9.30 -1.04 14.47
C LEU A 74 8.73 -1.90 13.35
N ASN A 75 7.41 -2.00 13.29
CA ASN A 75 6.72 -2.66 12.21
C ASN A 75 5.50 -1.85 11.74
N TYR A 76 4.74 -2.44 10.82
CA TYR A 76 3.51 -1.86 10.29
C TYR A 76 2.51 -1.45 11.39
N ASP A 77 2.31 -2.28 12.41
CA ASP A 77 1.35 -2.02 13.49
C ASP A 77 1.71 -0.77 14.26
N ASN A 78 3.00 -0.49 14.48
CA ASN A 78 3.45 0.74 15.11
C ASN A 78 3.12 1.98 14.27
N LEU A 79 3.28 1.89 12.94
CA LEU A 79 2.88 2.97 12.03
C LEU A 79 1.36 3.19 12.10
N ALA A 80 0.57 2.13 11.93
CA ALA A 80 -0.89 2.20 11.91
C ALA A 80 -1.47 2.73 13.24
N SER A 81 -1.02 2.16 14.36
CA SER A 81 -1.49 2.53 15.70
C SER A 81 -1.01 3.93 16.13
N GLY A 82 0.21 4.33 15.75
CA GLY A 82 0.71 5.68 15.98
C GLY A 82 -0.13 6.74 15.27
N LEU A 83 -0.40 6.55 13.98
CA LEU A 83 -1.27 7.44 13.21
C LEU A 83 -2.71 7.48 13.77
N LYS A 84 -3.23 6.33 14.22
CA LYS A 84 -4.52 6.25 14.91
C LYS A 84 -4.53 7.09 16.18
N ALA A 85 -3.53 6.93 17.04
CA ALA A 85 -3.39 7.69 18.28
C ALA A 85 -3.27 9.20 18.02
N ALA A 86 -2.52 9.60 16.98
CA ALA A 86 -2.42 11.00 16.56
C ALA A 86 -3.80 11.60 16.24
N LEU A 87 -4.62 10.92 15.42
CA LEU A 87 -5.99 11.37 15.10
C LEU A 87 -6.98 11.28 16.26
N GLN A 88 -6.75 10.38 17.21
CA GLN A 88 -7.56 10.33 18.43
C GLN A 88 -7.29 11.53 19.34
N ASN A 89 -6.03 11.96 19.43
CA ASN A 89 -5.60 13.11 20.21
C ASN A 89 -5.94 14.45 19.54
N ASP A 90 -5.80 14.53 18.21
CA ASP A 90 -6.04 15.73 17.43
C ASP A 90 -6.68 15.37 16.08
N LYS A 91 -7.97 15.68 15.92
CA LYS A 91 -8.72 15.40 14.69
C LYS A 91 -8.21 16.16 13.46
N SER A 92 -7.46 17.23 13.67
CA SER A 92 -6.82 18.02 12.60
C SER A 92 -5.41 17.53 12.27
N ALA A 93 -4.90 16.47 12.91
CA ALA A 93 -3.52 16.02 12.72
C ALA A 93 -3.15 15.78 11.25
N PHE A 94 -4.10 15.37 10.41
CA PHE A 94 -3.89 15.10 8.98
C PHE A 94 -4.57 16.11 8.05
N ASP A 95 -4.86 17.31 8.54
CA ASP A 95 -5.28 18.41 7.68
C ASP A 95 -4.19 18.75 6.67
N ALA A 96 -4.59 19.07 5.45
CA ALA A 96 -3.68 19.23 4.32
C ALA A 96 -2.58 20.28 4.56
N ASP A 97 -2.89 21.39 5.24
CA ASP A 97 -1.91 22.44 5.53
C ASP A 97 -0.88 22.02 6.61
N ARG A 98 -1.24 21.06 7.47
CA ARG A 98 -0.35 20.48 8.50
C ARG A 98 0.53 19.39 7.91
N LEU A 99 -0.04 18.54 7.06
CA LEU A 99 0.71 17.51 6.33
C LEU A 99 1.92 18.11 5.60
N GLN A 100 1.75 19.30 5.02
CA GLN A 100 2.80 20.06 4.32
C GLN A 100 3.95 20.57 5.19
N LYS A 101 3.77 20.60 6.52
CA LYS A 101 4.71 21.24 7.45
C LYS A 101 5.42 20.24 8.35
N TYR A 102 4.95 18.98 8.39
CA TYR A 102 5.57 17.98 9.26
C TYR A 102 7.04 17.79 8.93
N THR A 103 7.84 17.66 9.96
CA THR A 103 9.26 17.30 9.90
C THR A 103 9.46 15.87 10.37
N GLY A 104 10.63 15.29 10.15
CA GLY A 104 10.98 13.95 10.64
C GLY A 104 10.76 13.79 12.16
N PRO A 105 11.26 14.72 13.00
CA PRO A 105 10.96 14.74 14.44
C PRO A 105 9.47 14.78 14.77
N GLN A 106 8.68 15.62 14.09
CA GLN A 106 7.24 15.69 14.34
C GLN A 106 6.50 14.44 13.88
N LEU A 107 6.93 13.81 12.77
CA LEU A 107 6.40 12.52 12.35
C LEU A 107 6.68 11.45 13.43
N ARG A 108 7.86 11.46 14.02
CA ARG A 108 8.19 10.58 15.16
C ARG A 108 7.32 10.86 16.38
N GLU A 109 7.06 12.12 16.70
CA GLU A 109 6.13 12.50 17.77
C GLU A 109 4.70 11.99 17.50
N LEU A 110 4.19 12.13 16.26
CA LEU A 110 2.89 11.58 15.87
C LEU A 110 2.82 10.07 16.09
N LEU A 111 3.90 9.36 15.77
CA LEU A 111 3.98 7.90 15.91
C LEU A 111 4.38 7.44 17.32
N ASN A 112 4.64 8.37 18.25
CA ASN A 112 5.24 8.07 19.56
C ASN A 112 6.51 7.21 19.44
N TRP A 113 7.38 7.54 18.47
CA TRP A 113 8.57 6.76 18.15
C TRP A 113 9.86 7.49 18.54
N PRO A 114 10.77 6.90 19.34
CA PRO A 114 11.84 7.65 19.98
C PRO A 114 13.08 7.91 19.10
N ARG A 115 13.18 7.30 17.92
CA ARG A 115 14.40 7.28 17.08
C ARG A 115 14.07 7.40 15.58
N PRO A 116 15.04 7.76 14.71
CA PRO A 116 14.77 7.97 13.28
C PRO A 116 14.03 6.82 12.61
N LEU A 117 13.06 7.14 11.75
CA LEU A 117 12.31 6.15 10.97
C LEU A 117 13.14 5.69 9.74
N PRO A 118 12.95 4.44 9.28
CA PRO A 118 13.46 4.01 7.98
C PRO A 118 12.90 4.91 6.87
N LEU A 119 13.80 5.49 6.06
CA LEU A 119 13.47 6.45 5.00
C LEU A 119 12.65 7.66 5.52
N GLU A 120 13.00 8.19 6.71
CA GLU A 120 12.30 9.31 7.35
C GLU A 120 12.08 10.52 6.42
N ASP A 121 13.12 10.96 5.70
CA ASP A 121 13.02 12.10 4.79
C ASP A 121 12.03 11.84 3.65
N GLU A 122 11.98 10.62 3.12
CA GLU A 122 11.04 10.23 2.07
C GLU A 122 9.61 10.14 2.60
N ARG A 123 9.43 9.67 3.84
CA ARG A 123 8.12 9.68 4.51
C ARG A 123 7.59 11.10 4.66
N VAL A 124 8.44 12.03 5.10
CA VAL A 124 8.08 13.46 5.20
C VAL A 124 7.76 14.04 3.84
N ARG A 125 8.57 13.76 2.82
CA ARG A 125 8.31 14.20 1.44
C ARG A 125 6.93 13.72 0.94
N LEU A 126 6.55 12.49 1.25
CA LEU A 126 5.25 11.92 0.88
C LEU A 126 4.09 12.55 1.65
N LEU A 127 4.27 12.91 2.92
CA LEU A 127 3.26 13.71 3.65
C LEU A 127 3.05 15.07 3.00
N HIS A 128 4.14 15.74 2.62
CA HIS A 128 4.07 17.03 1.95
C HIS A 128 3.35 16.91 0.61
N GLU A 129 3.68 15.90 -0.18
CA GLU A 129 3.01 15.60 -1.45
C GLU A 129 1.49 15.40 -1.26
N VAL A 130 1.09 14.58 -0.28
CA VAL A 130 -0.32 14.35 0.04
C VAL A 130 -1.01 15.66 0.42
N GLY A 131 -0.42 16.45 1.32
CA GLY A 131 -0.99 17.72 1.75
C GLY A 131 -1.16 18.72 0.60
N ILE A 132 -0.12 18.92 -0.23
CA ILE A 132 -0.16 19.85 -1.37
C ILE A 132 -1.25 19.45 -2.37
N GLU A 133 -1.27 18.18 -2.78
CA GLU A 133 -2.17 17.74 -3.85
C GLU A 133 -3.63 17.66 -3.37
N LEU A 134 -3.87 17.32 -2.10
CA LEU A 134 -5.20 17.40 -1.48
C LEU A 134 -5.70 18.84 -1.40
N GLU A 135 -4.88 19.78 -0.91
CA GLU A 135 -5.29 21.19 -0.82
C GLU A 135 -5.59 21.76 -2.21
N ARG A 136 -4.74 21.46 -3.20
CA ARG A 136 -4.83 22.02 -4.54
C ARG A 136 -6.02 21.49 -5.36
N ASN A 137 -6.35 20.20 -5.25
CA ASN A 137 -7.29 19.56 -6.18
C ASN A 137 -8.52 18.91 -5.50
N PHE A 138 -8.52 18.80 -4.16
CA PHE A 138 -9.49 18.01 -3.41
C PHE A 138 -9.98 18.71 -2.13
N ASP A 139 -9.88 20.05 -2.06
CA ASP A 139 -10.27 20.88 -0.90
C ASP A 139 -9.68 20.40 0.45
N GLY A 140 -8.47 19.84 0.39
CA GLY A 140 -7.76 19.31 1.54
C GLY A 140 -8.27 17.94 2.05
N LYS A 141 -9.21 17.30 1.35
CA LYS A 141 -9.92 16.10 1.83
C LYS A 141 -9.76 14.91 0.90
N ALA A 142 -9.21 13.81 1.42
CA ALA A 142 -9.14 12.55 0.68
C ALA A 142 -10.54 11.98 0.33
N SER A 143 -11.59 12.33 1.08
CA SER A 143 -12.97 11.96 0.72
C SER A 143 -13.41 12.51 -0.63
N ASN A 144 -12.95 13.71 -1.01
CA ASN A 144 -13.30 14.34 -2.29
C ASN A 144 -12.59 13.61 -3.45
N LEU A 145 -11.37 13.12 -3.23
CA LEU A 145 -10.67 12.22 -4.16
C LEU A 145 -11.45 10.91 -4.37
N VAL A 146 -11.95 10.30 -3.29
CA VAL A 146 -12.76 9.08 -3.36
C VAL A 146 -14.09 9.33 -4.07
N GLU A 147 -14.77 10.44 -3.79
CA GLU A 147 -16.02 10.81 -4.47
C GLU A 147 -15.82 10.98 -5.98
N GLN A 148 -14.74 11.66 -6.39
CA GLN A 148 -14.40 11.84 -7.81
C GLN A 148 -14.12 10.53 -8.56
N SER A 149 -13.82 9.42 -7.86
CA SER A 149 -13.66 8.11 -8.50
C SER A 149 -14.96 7.56 -9.09
N GLY A 150 -16.12 8.08 -8.65
CA GLY A 150 -17.42 7.64 -9.15
C GLY A 150 -17.76 6.19 -8.79
N LYS A 151 -17.32 5.72 -7.61
CA LYS A 151 -17.48 4.33 -7.14
C LYS A 151 -16.78 3.30 -8.04
N SER A 152 -15.65 3.68 -8.61
CA SER A 152 -14.77 2.77 -9.35
C SER A 152 -13.38 2.74 -8.69
N ALA A 153 -12.97 1.56 -8.22
CA ALA A 153 -11.64 1.31 -7.69
C ALA A 153 -10.58 1.57 -8.77
N MET A 154 -10.88 1.24 -10.03
CA MET A 154 -10.00 1.53 -11.17
C MET A 154 -9.78 3.02 -11.38
N ASN A 155 -10.86 3.81 -11.35
CA ASN A 155 -10.76 5.25 -11.48
C ASN A 155 -10.03 5.86 -10.28
N LEU A 156 -10.26 5.34 -9.06
CA LEU A 156 -9.54 5.80 -7.87
C LEU A 156 -8.03 5.56 -8.02
N VAL A 157 -7.60 4.37 -8.41
CA VAL A 157 -6.19 4.05 -8.67
C VAL A 157 -5.60 4.99 -9.71
N ALA A 158 -6.33 5.26 -10.81
CA ALA A 158 -5.87 6.16 -11.86
C ALA A 158 -5.76 7.62 -11.39
N LEU A 159 -6.73 8.11 -10.60
CA LEU A 159 -6.70 9.45 -10.00
C LEU A 159 -5.52 9.59 -9.03
N VAL A 160 -5.34 8.61 -8.14
CA VAL A 160 -4.22 8.58 -7.19
C VAL A 160 -2.89 8.61 -7.94
N ALA A 161 -2.69 7.70 -8.90
CA ALA A 161 -1.45 7.66 -9.68
C ALA A 161 -1.23 8.96 -10.50
N ARG A 162 -2.30 9.62 -10.98
CA ARG A 162 -2.20 10.87 -11.72
C ARG A 162 -1.76 12.05 -10.85
N HIS A 163 -2.34 12.18 -9.66
CA HIS A 163 -2.13 13.35 -8.80
C HIS A 163 -0.93 13.20 -7.86
N PHE A 164 -0.63 11.98 -7.40
CA PHE A 164 0.36 11.74 -6.35
C PHE A 164 1.53 10.91 -6.91
N PRO A 165 2.64 11.54 -7.35
CA PRO A 165 3.80 10.84 -7.90
C PRO A 165 4.36 9.73 -7.00
N GLY A 166 4.28 9.90 -5.67
CA GLY A 166 4.64 8.89 -4.69
C GLY A 166 3.84 7.60 -4.84
N PHE A 167 2.59 7.65 -5.27
CA PHE A 167 1.77 6.45 -5.49
C PHE A 167 1.93 5.87 -6.89
N ARG A 168 2.68 6.53 -7.78
CA ARG A 168 2.91 6.10 -9.16
C ARG A 168 4.16 5.21 -9.24
N ASP A 169 4.07 3.99 -8.70
CA ASP A 169 5.13 3.00 -8.86
C ASP A 169 5.07 2.32 -10.23
N HIS A 170 6.06 2.66 -11.05
CA HIS A 170 6.32 2.10 -12.37
C HIS A 170 7.84 2.02 -12.58
N SER A 171 8.30 1.13 -13.44
CA SER A 171 9.73 0.95 -13.72
C SER A 171 9.96 0.54 -15.17
N VAL A 172 11.20 0.61 -15.64
CA VAL A 172 11.58 0.13 -16.98
C VAL A 172 12.34 -1.18 -16.85
N TYR A 173 11.80 -2.25 -17.41
CA TYR A 173 12.46 -3.55 -17.45
C TYR A 173 12.71 -3.96 -18.90
N LYS A 174 13.98 -4.23 -19.25
CA LYS A 174 14.40 -4.62 -20.62
C LYS A 174 13.82 -3.69 -21.71
N GLY A 175 13.85 -2.38 -21.45
CA GLY A 175 13.37 -1.34 -22.37
C GLY A 175 11.85 -1.17 -22.45
N ARG A 176 11.08 -1.92 -21.66
CA ARG A 176 9.61 -1.81 -21.62
C ARG A 176 9.15 -1.18 -20.30
N GLN A 177 8.18 -0.28 -20.39
CA GLN A 177 7.51 0.27 -19.22
C GLN A 177 6.68 -0.82 -18.53
N VAL A 178 6.86 -0.93 -17.21
CA VAL A 178 6.15 -1.84 -16.30
C VAL A 178 5.44 -1.00 -15.25
N PHE A 179 4.20 -1.39 -14.92
CA PHE A 179 3.36 -0.69 -13.96
C PHE A 179 3.02 -1.62 -12.80
N LEU A 180 3.04 -1.08 -11.58
CA LEU A 180 2.68 -1.80 -10.37
C LEU A 180 1.50 -1.14 -9.67
N TYR A 181 1.53 0.19 -9.51
CA TYR A 181 0.49 0.98 -8.82
C TYR A 181 0.10 0.41 -7.46
N LYS A 182 1.05 -0.21 -6.75
CA LYS A 182 0.80 -1.03 -5.56
C LYS A 182 0.10 -0.23 -4.47
N ARG A 183 0.67 0.91 -4.05
CA ARG A 183 0.10 1.72 -2.96
C ARG A 183 -1.24 2.34 -3.33
N ALA A 184 -1.41 2.73 -4.60
CA ALA A 184 -2.69 3.23 -5.09
C ALA A 184 -3.78 2.13 -5.04
N GLN A 185 -3.41 0.89 -5.35
CA GLN A 185 -4.30 -0.26 -5.23
C GLN A 185 -4.60 -0.62 -3.78
N ILE A 186 -3.61 -0.56 -2.89
CA ILE A 186 -3.80 -0.77 -1.45
C ILE A 186 -4.82 0.24 -0.92
N PHE A 187 -4.70 1.53 -1.23
CA PHE A 187 -5.67 2.52 -0.78
C PHE A 187 -7.12 2.21 -1.19
N ALA A 188 -7.34 1.75 -2.42
CA ALA A 188 -8.66 1.31 -2.86
C ALA A 188 -9.15 0.05 -2.12
N ALA A 189 -8.26 -0.91 -1.88
CA ALA A 189 -8.57 -2.14 -1.14
C ALA A 189 -8.86 -1.87 0.34
N ASP A 190 -8.08 -0.98 0.96
CA ASP A 190 -8.20 -0.56 2.35
C ASP A 190 -9.51 0.18 2.58
N LEU A 191 -9.93 1.06 1.66
CA LEU A 191 -11.26 1.66 1.71
C LEU A 191 -12.38 0.63 1.60
N TRP A 192 -12.27 -0.32 0.66
CA TRP A 192 -13.27 -1.36 0.49
C TRP A 192 -13.39 -2.24 1.74
N GLY A 193 -12.25 -2.69 2.28
CA GLY A 193 -12.17 -3.45 3.51
C GLY A 193 -12.72 -2.65 4.68
N ALA A 194 -12.31 -1.38 4.79
CA ALA A 194 -12.64 -0.52 5.90
C ALA A 194 -14.12 -0.16 5.99
N PHE A 195 -14.83 -0.06 4.86
CA PHE A 195 -16.25 0.27 4.87
C PHE A 195 -17.13 -0.94 4.51
N GLY A 196 -16.57 -2.16 4.48
CA GLY A 196 -17.30 -3.38 4.14
C GLY A 196 -17.98 -3.30 2.76
N GLY A 197 -17.37 -2.59 1.80
CA GLY A 197 -17.92 -2.35 0.48
C GLY A 197 -19.09 -1.36 0.41
N GLN A 198 -19.30 -0.55 1.45
CA GLN A 198 -20.38 0.46 1.52
C GLN A 198 -19.80 1.88 1.62
N GLY A 199 -20.64 2.91 1.44
CA GLY A 199 -20.22 4.30 1.64
C GLY A 199 -18.97 4.68 0.84
N CYS A 200 -17.90 5.09 1.54
CA CYS A 200 -16.62 5.46 0.92
C CYS A 200 -15.85 4.27 0.33
N GLY A 201 -16.18 3.03 0.72
CA GLY A 201 -15.59 1.80 0.16
C GLY A 201 -16.47 1.12 -0.90
N GLU A 202 -17.57 1.75 -1.33
CA GLU A 202 -18.46 1.19 -2.34
C GLU A 202 -17.83 1.30 -3.74
N PHE A 203 -17.23 0.21 -4.21
CA PHE A 203 -16.66 0.12 -5.55
C PHE A 203 -17.34 -0.96 -6.39
N LYS A 204 -17.75 -0.61 -7.61
CA LYS A 204 -18.44 -1.52 -8.55
C LYS A 204 -17.52 -2.56 -9.17
N ASP A 205 -16.22 -2.30 -9.17
CA ASP A 205 -15.20 -3.02 -9.91
C ASP A 205 -14.00 -3.39 -9.02
N ILE A 206 -14.21 -3.55 -7.70
CA ILE A 206 -13.15 -3.90 -6.75
C ILE A 206 -12.37 -5.17 -7.14
N SER A 207 -13.06 -6.14 -7.75
CA SER A 207 -12.47 -7.37 -8.27
C SER A 207 -11.46 -7.14 -9.41
N SER A 208 -11.40 -5.92 -9.96
CA SER A 208 -10.44 -5.53 -10.98
C SER A 208 -9.05 -5.27 -10.42
N LEU A 209 -8.90 -4.99 -9.11
CA LEU A 209 -7.60 -4.83 -8.45
C LEU A 209 -6.76 -6.11 -8.55
N THR A 210 -5.44 -5.98 -8.51
CA THR A 210 -4.50 -7.11 -8.57
C THR A 210 -4.08 -7.54 -7.18
N ILE A 211 -3.34 -8.64 -7.06
CA ILE A 211 -2.59 -8.93 -5.83
C ILE A 211 -1.47 -7.89 -5.66
N MET A 212 -1.20 -7.49 -4.41
CA MET A 212 -0.25 -6.44 -4.05
C MET A 212 0.91 -7.05 -3.29
N ALA A 213 1.78 -7.80 -3.99
CA ALA A 213 2.88 -8.52 -3.36
C ALA A 213 3.86 -7.56 -2.66
N ASP A 214 4.13 -7.82 -1.38
CA ASP A 214 5.23 -7.23 -0.62
C ASP A 214 6.47 -8.13 -0.67
N TYR A 215 7.37 -8.01 0.29
CA TYR A 215 8.53 -8.90 0.39
C TYR A 215 8.18 -10.25 1.04
N ILE A 216 7.03 -10.38 1.71
CA ILE A 216 6.59 -11.61 2.37
C ILE A 216 6.04 -12.59 1.34
N VAL A 217 5.16 -12.15 0.43
CA VAL A 217 4.60 -12.99 -0.63
C VAL A 217 5.66 -13.77 -1.41
N PRO A 218 6.69 -13.14 -2.01
CA PRO A 218 7.73 -13.88 -2.73
C PRO A 218 8.56 -14.78 -1.81
N ALA A 219 8.79 -14.41 -0.56
CA ALA A 219 9.50 -15.26 0.41
C ALA A 219 8.70 -16.54 0.73
N VAL A 220 7.40 -16.42 1.02
CA VAL A 220 6.52 -17.56 1.28
C VAL A 220 6.42 -18.45 0.05
N LEU A 221 6.21 -17.87 -1.14
CA LEU A 221 6.11 -18.66 -2.37
C LEU A 221 7.44 -19.37 -2.70
N GLN A 222 8.59 -18.80 -2.36
CA GLN A 222 9.88 -19.48 -2.48
C GLN A 222 9.98 -20.65 -1.50
N GLN A 223 9.60 -20.45 -0.24
CA GLN A 223 9.66 -21.49 0.79
C GLN A 223 8.73 -22.68 0.47
N LEU A 224 7.56 -22.38 -0.11
CA LEU A 224 6.61 -23.38 -0.61
C LEU A 224 7.11 -24.09 -1.88
N GLY A 225 8.22 -23.64 -2.46
CA GLY A 225 8.80 -24.18 -3.68
C GLY A 225 8.08 -23.77 -4.95
N ILE A 226 7.14 -22.80 -4.90
CA ILE A 226 6.42 -22.24 -6.05
C ILE A 226 7.33 -21.30 -6.84
N LEU A 227 8.11 -20.45 -6.16
CA LEU A 227 9.12 -19.63 -6.83
C LEU A 227 10.48 -20.30 -6.72
N LYS A 228 11.15 -20.49 -7.86
CA LYS A 228 12.54 -20.94 -7.94
C LYS A 228 13.42 -19.76 -8.30
N PHE A 229 14.44 -19.53 -7.50
CA PHE A 229 15.44 -18.51 -7.76
C PHE A 229 16.66 -19.11 -8.46
N SER A 230 17.24 -18.38 -9.40
CA SER A 230 18.55 -18.72 -9.94
C SER A 230 19.61 -18.72 -8.83
N PRO A 231 20.71 -19.50 -8.94
CA PRO A 231 21.78 -19.50 -7.94
C PRO A 231 22.32 -18.10 -7.62
N THR A 232 22.51 -17.25 -8.63
CA THR A 232 22.98 -15.88 -8.46
C THR A 232 22.04 -15.04 -7.59
N LEU A 233 20.72 -15.15 -7.81
CA LEU A 233 19.74 -14.41 -7.01
C LEU A 233 19.68 -14.95 -5.58
N ALA A 234 19.68 -16.28 -5.41
CA ALA A 234 19.67 -16.90 -4.09
C ALA A 234 20.87 -16.46 -3.25
N SER A 235 22.10 -16.55 -3.80
CA SER A 235 23.31 -16.07 -3.11
C SER A 235 23.30 -14.57 -2.80
N THR A 236 22.59 -13.76 -3.58
CA THR A 236 22.46 -12.31 -3.29
C THR A 236 21.52 -12.04 -2.11
N ILE A 237 20.48 -12.86 -1.95
CA ILE A 237 19.51 -12.72 -0.85
C ILE A 237 20.07 -13.26 0.47
N GLU A 238 20.92 -14.29 0.40
CA GLU A 238 21.55 -14.94 1.56
C GLU A 238 22.78 -14.18 2.10
N ALA A 239 23.35 -13.27 1.32
CA ALA A 239 24.53 -12.46 1.68
C ALA A 239 24.19 -11.30 2.61
#